data_AF-A0A7X6Q9C6-F1
#
_entry.id   AF-A0A7X6Q9C6-F1
#
_cell.length_a   1.000
_cell.length_b   1.000
_cell.length_c   1.000
_cell.angle_alpha   90.00
_cell.angle_beta   90.00
_cell.angle_gamma   90.00
#
_symmetry.space_group_name_H-M   'P 1'
#
loop_
_entity.id
_entity.type
_entity.pdbx_description
1 polymer ?
#
loop_
_entity_poly.entity_id
_entity_poly.type
_entity_poly.pdbx_seq_one_letter_code
_entity_poly.pdbx_strand_id
1 'polypeptide(L)'
;MYVIDYHIPGVFRNDDLNFGLVASAGLRLSFDIGGKNVGSMMGIGIPITLTYYFDSIPLKVFARTVPELGIALGWGGAGLDMYAELGAMYLF
;
A
#
# COMPACT_ATOMS: atom_id res chain seq x y z
N MET A 1 -12.76 -8.48 -7.12
CA MET A 1 -11.89 -7.37 -6.73
C MET A 1 -10.83 -7.06 -7.78
N TYR A 2 -10.94 -5.90 -8.43
CA TYR A 2 -9.92 -5.31 -9.31
C TYR A 2 -9.21 -4.18 -8.55
N VAL A 3 -7.88 -4.07 -8.68
CA VAL A 3 -7.06 -3.10 -7.95
C VAL A 3 -6.11 -2.40 -8.91
N ILE A 4 -6.13 -1.07 -8.92
CA ILE A 4 -5.15 -0.23 -9.62
C ILE A 4 -4.28 0.45 -8.57
N ASP A 5 -2.99 0.12 -8.55
CA ASP A 5 -1.99 0.74 -7.68
C ASP A 5 -1.12 1.70 -8.50
N TYR A 6 -1.15 3.00 -8.17
CA TYR A 6 -0.21 4.00 -8.67
C TYR A 6 0.83 4.31 -7.60
N HIS A 7 2.11 4.19 -7.95
CA HIS A 7 3.22 4.38 -7.01
C HIS A 7 3.99 5.67 -7.32
N ILE A 8 4.24 6.49 -6.30
CA ILE A 8 5.13 7.65 -6.37
C ILE A 8 6.45 7.26 -5.69
N PRO A 9 7.49 6.90 -6.47
CA PRO A 9 8.79 6.56 -5.91
C PRO A 9 9.48 7.79 -5.29
N GLY A 10 10.16 7.60 -4.15
CA GLY A 10 11.15 8.56 -3.65
C GLY A 10 10.61 9.75 -2.84
N VAL A 11 9.56 9.56 -2.03
CA VAL A 11 9.01 10.64 -1.19
C VAL A 11 9.97 11.05 -0.07
N PHE A 12 10.79 10.11 0.41
CA PHE A 12 11.89 10.38 1.33
C PHE A 12 12.96 9.30 1.18
N ARG A 13 14.21 9.72 1.02
CA ARG A 13 15.41 8.86 1.04
C ARG A 13 16.44 9.50 1.95
N ASN A 14 16.76 8.83 3.04
CA ASN A 14 17.83 9.23 3.95
C ASN A 14 18.93 8.17 3.87
N ASP A 15 20.10 8.58 3.36
CA ASP A 15 21.31 7.77 3.22
C ASP A 15 22.37 8.15 4.29
N ASP A 16 22.07 9.07 5.21
CA ASP A 16 23.00 9.57 6.26
C ASP A 16 23.11 8.62 7.45
N LEU A 17 22.22 7.63 7.53
CA LEU A 17 22.29 6.54 8.48
C LEU A 17 22.82 5.32 7.71
N ASN A 18 23.51 4.37 8.36
CA ASN A 18 23.93 3.08 7.76
C ASN A 18 22.72 2.17 7.40
N PHE A 19 21.63 2.79 6.94
CA PHE A 19 20.38 2.21 6.53
C PHE A 19 19.72 3.07 5.46
N GLY A 20 19.47 2.48 4.29
CA GLY A 20 18.64 3.11 3.27
C GLY A 20 17.18 3.05 3.68
N LEU A 21 16.62 4.17 4.15
CA LEU A 21 15.20 4.32 4.44
C LEU A 21 14.50 4.89 3.21
N VAL A 22 13.70 4.07 2.52
CA VAL A 22 12.87 4.55 1.40
C VAL A 22 11.42 4.62 1.85
N ALA A 23 10.87 5.83 1.84
CA ALA A 23 9.44 6.07 1.96
C ALA A 23 8.83 6.36 0.58
N SER A 24 7.72 5.70 0.26
CA SER A 24 6.93 5.99 -0.93
C SER A 24 5.46 6.08 -0.60
N ALA A 25 4.78 6.99 -1.31
CA ALA A 25 3.33 7.18 -1.25
C ALA A 25 2.73 6.76 -2.60
N GLY A 26 1.46 6.37 -2.63
CA GLY A 26 0.78 6.07 -3.87
C GLY A 26 -0.71 6.34 -3.81
N LEU A 27 -1.44 5.89 -4.82
CA LEU A 27 -2.90 5.83 -4.83
C LEU A 27 -3.33 4.41 -5.19
N ARG A 28 -4.19 3.81 -4.36
CA ARG A 28 -4.83 2.52 -4.61
C ARG A 28 -6.29 2.76 -4.92
N LEU A 29 -6.76 2.31 -6.07
CA LEU A 29 -8.18 2.25 -6.42
C LEU A 29 -8.63 0.79 -6.39
N SER A 30 -9.50 0.45 -5.45
CA SER A 30 -10.11 -0.87 -5.34
C SER A 30 -11.54 -0.83 -5.88
N PHE A 31 -11.91 -1.81 -6.70
CA PHE A 31 -13.28 -2.00 -7.16
C PHE A 31 -13.68 -3.46 -6.92
N ASP A 32 -14.71 -3.67 -6.10
CA ASP A 32 -15.34 -4.98 -6.02
C ASP A 32 -16.74 -4.92 -6.62
N ILE A 33 -16.98 -5.77 -7.62
CA ILE A 33 -18.28 -5.91 -8.26
C ILE A 33 -18.87 -7.22 -7.74
N GLY A 34 -19.67 -7.11 -6.69
CA GLY A 34 -20.45 -8.21 -6.18
C GLY A 34 -21.54 -8.61 -7.18
N GLY A 35 -21.63 -9.90 -7.52
CA GLY A 35 -22.68 -10.38 -8.43
C GLY A 35 -24.09 -10.19 -7.84
N LYS A 36 -25.01 -9.67 -8.65
CA LYS A 36 -26.48 -9.46 -8.53
C LYS A 36 -27.13 -9.03 -7.19
N ASN A 37 -26.53 -9.25 -6.03
CA ASN A 37 -27.10 -8.94 -4.70
C ASN A 37 -26.06 -8.45 -3.67
N VAL A 38 -24.80 -8.27 -4.06
CA VAL A 38 -23.72 -7.84 -3.16
C VAL A 38 -23.23 -6.49 -3.67
N GLY A 39 -23.36 -5.44 -2.85
CA GLY A 39 -23.07 -4.06 -3.25
C GLY A 39 -21.67 -3.89 -3.83
N SER A 40 -21.51 -2.97 -4.77
CA SER A 40 -20.19 -2.67 -5.33
C SER A 40 -19.43 -1.77 -4.35
N MET A 41 -18.14 -2.01 -4.12
CA MET A 41 -17.32 -1.15 -3.26
C MET A 41 -16.24 -0.47 -4.08
N MET A 42 -16.01 0.82 -3.81
CA MET A 42 -14.91 1.61 -4.37
C MET A 42 -14.07 2.17 -3.24
N GLY A 43 -12.77 1.89 -3.24
CA GLY A 43 -11.83 2.41 -2.24
C GLY A 43 -10.74 3.28 -2.85
N ILE A 44 -10.35 4.34 -2.14
CA ILE A 44 -9.17 5.15 -2.43
C ILE A 44 -8.23 5.06 -1.24
N GLY A 45 -7.03 4.51 -1.44
CA GLY A 45 -6.03 4.39 -0.38
C GLY A 45 -4.70 5.02 -0.74
N ILE A 46 -3.93 5.41 0.29
CA ILE A 46 -2.58 5.95 0.12
C ILE A 46 -1.59 4.92 0.67
N PRO A 47 -0.99 4.05 -0.16
CA PRO A 47 0.04 3.14 0.32
C PRO A 47 1.28 3.91 0.77
N ILE A 48 1.69 3.70 2.01
CA ILE A 48 2.94 4.18 2.60
C ILE A 48 3.83 2.96 2.79
N THR A 49 4.99 2.95 2.15
CA THR A 49 5.96 1.85 2.29
C THR A 49 7.26 2.36 2.89
N LEU A 50 7.76 1.69 3.92
CA LEU A 50 9.07 1.87 4.51
C LEU A 50 9.92 0.66 4.13
N THR A 51 11.05 0.88 3.48
CA THR A 51 12.00 -0.20 3.16
C THR A 51 13.34 0.06 3.83
N TYR A 52 13.93 -0.99 4.38
CA TYR A 52 15.30 -1.03 4.87
C TYR A 52 16.12 -2.02 4.03
N TYR A 53 17.26 -1.54 3.53
CA TYR A 53 18.24 -2.33 2.80
C TYR A 53 19.43 -2.62 3.71
N PHE A 54 19.84 -3.88 3.77
CA PHE A 54 21.05 -4.26 4.48
C PHE A 54 22.28 -4.04 3.57
N ASP A 55 23.30 -3.35 4.06
CA ASP A 55 24.51 -3.09 3.26
C ASP A 55 25.43 -4.32 3.17
N SER A 56 25.36 -5.20 4.15
CA SER A 56 26.26 -6.36 4.30
C SER A 56 25.73 -7.66 3.70
N ILE A 57 24.42 -7.72 3.42
CA ILE A 57 23.75 -8.89 2.85
C ILE A 57 22.70 -8.40 1.85
N PRO A 58 22.47 -9.09 0.73
CA PRO A 58 21.52 -8.66 -0.28
C PRO A 58 20.09 -9.00 0.14
N LEU A 59 19.65 -8.38 1.22
CA LEU A 59 18.34 -8.53 1.82
C LEU A 59 17.73 -7.14 1.99
N LYS A 60 16.43 -7.05 1.81
CA LYS A 60 15.63 -5.93 2.29
C LYS A 60 14.51 -6.41 3.18
N VAL A 61 14.14 -5.59 4.15
CA VAL A 61 12.88 -5.72 4.89
C VAL A 61 12.02 -4.51 4.58
N PHE A 62 10.71 -4.70 4.58
CA PHE A 62 9.79 -3.62 4.31
C PHE A 62 8.56 -3.72 5.20
N ALA A 63 7.99 -2.54 5.49
CA ALA A 63 6.70 -2.37 6.11
C ALA A 63 5.84 -1.52 5.18
N ARG A 64 4.67 -2.01 4.79
CA ARG A 64 3.69 -1.28 3.98
C ARG A 64 2.42 -1.11 4.78
N THR A 65 1.85 0.07 4.78
CA THR A 65 0.50 0.32 5.27
C THR A 65 -0.31 1.04 4.20
N VAL A 66 -1.59 0.73 4.07
CA VAL A 66 -2.51 1.33 3.12
C VAL A 66 -3.77 1.68 3.89
N PRO A 67 -3.87 2.88 4.47
CA PRO A 67 -5.16 3.44 4.84
C PRO A 67 -6.00 3.61 3.57
N GLU A 68 -7.21 3.08 3.58
CA GLU A 68 -8.16 3.09 2.48
C GLU A 68 -9.49 3.68 2.95
N LEU A 69 -9.98 4.67 2.22
CA LEU A 69 -11.34 5.18 2.35
C LEU A 69 -12.21 4.43 1.35
N GLY A 70 -13.10 3.58 1.87
CA GLY A 70 -14.04 2.80 1.08
C GLY A 70 -15.43 3.43 1.06
N ILE A 71 -16.09 3.40 -0.10
CA ILE A 71 -17.50 3.76 -0.28
C ILE A 71 -18.23 2.56 -0.87
N ALA A 72 -19.29 2.11 -0.19
CA ALA A 72 -20.21 1.11 -0.69
C ALA A 72 -21.21 1.77 -1.65
N LEU A 73 -21.03 1.50 -2.94
CA LEU A 73 -21.93 1.92 -4.00
C LEU A 73 -23.22 1.07 -3.93
N GLY A 74 -24.33 1.73 -3.60
CA GLY A 74 -25.67 1.13 -3.57
C GLY A 74 -26.35 1.08 -2.20
N TRP A 75 -25.59 1.21 -1.11
CA TRP A 75 -26.12 1.15 0.27
C TRP A 75 -25.80 2.38 1.13
N GLY A 76 -25.11 3.37 0.56
CA GLY A 76 -24.82 4.65 1.23
C GLY A 76 -23.81 4.57 2.38
N GLY A 77 -23.11 3.44 2.52
CA GLY A 77 -22.08 3.26 3.55
C GLY A 77 -20.72 3.78 3.10
N ALA A 78 -20.00 4.47 3.99
CA ALA A 78 -18.58 4.76 3.85
C ALA A 78 -17.83 4.16 5.04
N GLY A 79 -16.65 3.62 4.79
CA GLY A 79 -15.81 2.94 5.78
C GLY A 79 -14.35 3.37 5.66
N LEU A 80 -13.64 3.26 6.76
CA LEU A 80 -12.20 3.36 6.82
C LEU A 80 -11.64 1.96 7.01
N ASP A 81 -10.85 1.51 6.04
CA ASP A 81 -10.13 0.25 6.11
C ASP A 81 -8.64 0.52 6.15
N MET A 82 -7.88 -0.41 6.73
CA MET A 82 -6.43 -0.32 6.76
C MET A 82 -5.84 -1.70 6.48
N TYR A 83 -4.94 -1.75 5.51
CA TYR A 83 -4.12 -2.92 5.23
C TYR A 83 -2.70 -2.66 5.68
N ALA A 84 -2.09 -3.59 6.41
CA ALA A 84 -0.69 -3.52 6.80
C ALA A 84 0.02 -4.82 6.41
N GLU A 85 1.24 -4.70 5.92
CA GLU A 85 2.09 -5.80 5.47
C GLU A 85 3.51 -5.58 5.99
N LEU A 86 4.11 -6.65 6.49
CA LEU A 86 5.51 -6.71 6.87
C LEU A 86 6.14 -7.84 6.05
N GLY A 87 7.27 -7.57 5.42
CA GLY A 87 7.93 -8.55 4.57
C GLY A 87 9.45 -8.42 4.56
N ALA A 88 10.09 -9.48 4.11
CA ALA A 88 11.52 -9.53 3.84
C ALA A 88 11.70 -10.13 2.45
N MET A 89 12.66 -9.61 1.69
CA MET A 89 12.91 -10.04 0.32
C MET A 89 14.40 -10.07 0.06
N TYR A 90 14.88 -11.18 -0.48
CA TYR A 90 16.25 -11.29 -0.96
C TYR A 90 16.39 -10.55 -2.29
N LEU A 91 17.47 -9.78 -2.45
CA LEU A 91 17.79 -8.99 -3.64
C LEU A 91 18.82 -9.77 -4.48
N PHE A 92 18.52 -10.04 -5.75
CA PHE A 92 19.49 -10.61 -6.70
C PHE A 92 19.66 -9.64 -7.86
#